data_AF-A0A1Z8QFA5-F1
#
_entry.id   AF-A0A1Z8QFA5-F1
#
_cell.length_a   1.000
_cell.length_b   1.000
_cell.length_c   1.000
_cell.angle_alpha   90.00
_cell.angle_beta   90.00
_cell.angle_gamma   90.00
#
_symmetry.space_group_name_H-M   'P 1'
#
loop_
_entity.id
_entity.type
_entity.pdbx_description
1 polymer ?
#
loop_
_entity_poly.entity_id
_entity_poly.type
_entity_poly.pdbx_seq_one_letter_code
_entity_poly.pdbx_strand_id
1 'polypeptide(L)'
;MVQLKNKKKQLLSFVLFFLITTLIYGCNIRKQPPKCDVFLNEKPQDRFRYDDTTPIAYDKLTRISWYRCNAGQVFQDGECVGEALELNWTEAQSYAREFSASSGKNWRLPEYWQMRELQRFDCISPAIDTRAFPAVKISHYWSRDEHIFSERMSCSVYTFKGQGFCWQRKTAELPFMLVSDENAERIKFLGRVQRVLIDFFN
;
A
#
# COMPACT_ATOMS: atom_id res chain seq x y z
N MET A 1 8.04 -12.66 66.75
CA MET A 1 8.48 -13.18 65.43
C MET A 1 7.34 -13.43 64.44
N VAL A 2 6.11 -13.78 64.90
CA VAL A 2 4.93 -14.09 64.04
C VAL A 2 4.36 -12.88 63.28
N GLN A 3 4.32 -11.69 63.88
CA GLN A 3 3.74 -10.48 63.28
C GLN A 3 4.51 -9.96 62.04
N LEU A 4 5.85 -10.09 62.03
CA LEU A 4 6.67 -9.72 60.86
C LEU A 4 6.44 -10.64 59.66
N LYS A 5 6.17 -11.93 59.90
CA LYS A 5 5.90 -12.92 58.85
C LYS A 5 4.57 -12.64 58.14
N ASN A 6 3.57 -12.17 58.89
CA ASN A 6 2.25 -11.84 58.36
C ASN A 6 2.25 -10.54 57.53
N LYS A 7 2.97 -9.50 57.99
CA LYS A 7 3.18 -8.27 57.22
C LYS A 7 3.94 -8.52 55.91
N LYS A 8 4.97 -9.38 55.92
CA LYS A 8 5.69 -9.76 54.68
C LYS A 8 4.80 -10.50 53.68
N LYS A 9 3.92 -11.40 54.15
CA LYS A 9 2.99 -12.14 53.29
C LYS A 9 1.92 -11.23 52.68
N GLN A 10 1.40 -10.28 53.45
CA GLN A 10 0.47 -9.26 52.95
C GLN A 10 1.14 -8.33 51.93
N LEU A 11 2.36 -7.84 52.21
CA LEU A 11 3.11 -6.99 51.29
C LEU A 11 3.42 -7.72 49.97
N LEU A 12 3.81 -9.00 50.03
CA LEU A 12 4.03 -9.83 48.83
C LEU A 12 2.74 -9.97 48.00
N SER A 13 1.60 -10.14 48.66
CA SER A 13 0.29 -10.27 48.01
C SER A 13 -0.14 -8.98 47.32
N PHE A 14 0.10 -7.82 47.95
CA PHE A 14 -0.19 -6.51 47.35
C PHE A 14 0.72 -6.22 46.15
N VAL A 15 2.01 -6.55 46.24
CA VAL A 15 2.95 -6.39 45.12
C VAL A 15 2.59 -7.30 43.95
N LEU A 16 2.18 -8.55 44.23
CA LEU A 16 1.72 -9.49 43.20
C LEU A 16 0.44 -9.00 42.52
N PHE A 17 -0.51 -8.44 43.29
CA PHE A 17 -1.74 -7.86 42.75
C PHE A 17 -1.44 -6.63 41.88
N PHE A 18 -0.54 -5.75 42.31
CA PHE A 18 -0.11 -4.58 41.53
C PHE A 18 0.58 -4.98 40.21
N LEU A 19 1.47 -5.97 40.24
CA LEU A 19 2.13 -6.53 39.04
C LEU A 19 1.13 -7.18 38.08
N ILE A 20 0.11 -7.86 38.60
CA ILE A 20 -0.97 -8.43 37.79
C ILE A 20 -1.81 -7.31 37.16
N THR A 21 -2.16 -6.25 37.90
CA THR A 21 -2.92 -5.12 37.33
C THR A 21 -2.14 -4.36 36.26
N THR A 22 -0.82 -4.17 36.39
CA THR A 22 0.00 -3.54 35.34
C THR A 22 0.16 -4.43 34.10
N LEU A 23 0.16 -5.76 34.26
CA LEU A 23 0.13 -6.72 33.14
C LEU A 23 -1.22 -6.69 32.38
N ILE A 24 -2.35 -6.46 33.07
CA ILE A 24 -3.69 -6.43 32.45
C ILE A 24 -3.99 -5.07 31.77
N TYR A 25 -3.46 -3.95 32.29
CA TYR A 25 -3.51 -2.64 31.61
C TYR A 25 -2.58 -2.54 30.38
N GLY A 26 -1.71 -3.53 30.17
CA GLY A 26 -0.79 -3.61 29.03
C GLY A 26 -1.42 -4.09 27.71
N CYS A 27 -2.74 -4.27 27.62
CA CYS A 27 -3.42 -4.46 26.35
C CYS A 27 -3.38 -3.15 25.53
N ASN A 28 -2.27 -2.95 24.83
CA ASN A 28 -2.08 -1.95 23.80
C ASN A 28 -3.18 -2.13 22.74
N ILE A 29 -4.29 -1.40 22.85
CA ILE A 29 -5.32 -1.36 21.81
C ILE A 29 -4.72 -0.59 20.63
N ARG A 30 -3.96 -1.28 19.77
CA ARG A 30 -3.70 -0.81 18.41
C ARG A 30 -5.04 -0.84 17.68
N LYS A 31 -5.83 0.23 17.83
CA LYS A 31 -7.04 0.43 17.03
C LYS A 31 -6.60 0.42 15.56
N GLN A 32 -7.21 -0.46 14.77
CA GLN A 32 -6.98 -0.46 13.34
C GLN A 32 -7.45 0.88 12.75
N PRO A 33 -6.78 1.39 11.71
CA PRO A 33 -7.27 2.56 10.98
C PRO A 33 -8.68 2.33 10.44
N PRO A 34 -9.49 3.38 10.25
CA PRO A 34 -10.79 3.27 9.60
C PRO A 34 -10.66 2.81 8.13
N LYS A 35 -11.78 2.42 7.52
CA LYS A 35 -11.80 2.14 6.08
C LYS A 35 -11.65 3.43 5.26
N CYS A 36 -10.98 3.35 4.12
CA CYS A 36 -10.70 4.53 3.30
C CYS A 36 -11.94 5.13 2.64
N ASP A 37 -12.95 4.34 2.28
CA ASP A 37 -14.23 4.84 1.79
C ASP A 37 -14.91 5.80 2.78
N VAL A 38 -14.97 5.41 4.06
CA VAL A 38 -15.51 6.26 5.14
C VAL A 38 -14.61 7.47 5.37
N PHE A 39 -13.30 7.25 5.51
CA PHE A 39 -12.35 8.30 5.86
C PHE A 39 -12.26 9.42 4.81
N LEU A 40 -12.26 9.06 3.52
CA LEU A 40 -12.12 10.02 2.42
C LEU A 40 -13.38 10.86 2.19
N ASN A 41 -14.56 10.33 2.57
CA ASN A 41 -15.82 11.08 2.55
C ASN A 41 -15.84 12.18 3.62
N GLU A 42 -15.26 11.93 4.80
CA GLU A 42 -15.21 12.92 5.89
C GLU A 42 -14.09 13.96 5.70
N LYS A 43 -12.97 13.55 5.09
CA LYS A 43 -11.79 14.41 4.90
C LYS A 43 -11.33 14.39 3.44
N PRO A 44 -12.02 15.13 2.55
CA PRO A 44 -11.62 15.20 1.16
C PRO A 44 -10.18 15.73 1.05
N GLN A 45 -9.34 14.98 0.34
CA GLN A 45 -7.95 15.35 0.09
C GLN A 45 -7.76 15.87 -1.32
N ASP A 46 -6.78 16.77 -1.47
CA ASP A 46 -6.41 17.42 -2.72
C ASP A 46 -4.96 17.07 -3.09
N ARG A 47 -4.63 15.77 -3.17
CA ARG A 47 -3.31 15.28 -3.65
C ARG A 47 -3.31 15.08 -5.16
N PHE A 48 -4.37 14.45 -5.68
CA PHE A 48 -4.48 14.11 -7.09
C PHE A 48 -5.31 15.16 -7.82
N ARG A 49 -4.83 15.57 -8.99
CA ARG A 49 -5.61 16.36 -9.96
C ARG A 49 -6.12 15.43 -11.05
N TYR A 50 -7.44 15.31 -11.17
CA TYR A 50 -8.15 14.53 -12.17
C TYR A 50 -9.53 15.16 -12.43
N ASP A 51 -10.17 14.75 -13.51
CA ASP A 51 -11.57 15.04 -13.83
C ASP A 51 -12.25 13.76 -14.31
N ASP A 52 -13.59 13.72 -14.33
CA ASP A 52 -14.34 12.53 -14.71
C ASP A 52 -14.35 12.23 -16.22
N THR A 53 -13.72 13.08 -17.02
CA THR A 53 -13.59 12.92 -18.47
C THR A 53 -12.26 12.32 -18.89
N THR A 54 -11.27 12.25 -17.98
CA THR A 54 -9.91 11.83 -18.29
C THR A 54 -9.49 10.59 -17.49
N PRO A 55 -8.77 9.65 -18.12
CA PRO A 55 -8.27 8.44 -17.45
C PRO A 55 -7.07 8.71 -16.53
N ILE A 56 -6.68 9.96 -16.31
CA ILE A 56 -5.39 10.32 -15.72
C ILE A 56 -5.58 10.99 -14.37
N ALA A 57 -4.93 10.46 -13.34
CA ALA A 57 -4.75 11.13 -12.06
C ALA A 57 -3.31 11.63 -11.94
N TYR A 58 -3.12 12.94 -11.94
CA TYR A 58 -1.81 13.55 -11.72
C TYR A 58 -1.54 13.73 -10.23
N ASP A 59 -0.55 13.03 -9.70
CA ASP A 59 -0.10 13.18 -8.32
C ASP A 59 0.74 14.46 -8.17
N LYS A 60 0.17 15.49 -7.55
CA LYS A 60 0.87 16.78 -7.35
C LYS A 60 2.09 16.66 -6.46
N LEU A 61 2.14 15.63 -5.61
CA LEU A 61 3.22 15.43 -4.65
C LEU A 61 4.44 14.76 -5.27
N THR A 62 4.23 13.73 -6.10
CA THR A 62 5.33 12.96 -6.74
C THR A 62 5.55 13.30 -8.20
N ARG A 63 4.70 14.14 -8.79
CA ARG A 63 4.67 14.50 -10.22
C ARG A 63 4.50 13.32 -11.17
N ILE A 64 3.89 12.24 -10.69
CA ILE A 64 3.59 11.04 -11.47
C ILE A 64 2.18 11.13 -12.05
N SER A 65 2.03 10.82 -13.34
CA SER A 65 0.71 10.59 -13.93
C SER A 65 0.33 9.13 -13.80
N TRP A 66 -0.77 8.84 -13.11
CA TRP A 66 -1.31 7.49 -12.99
C TRP A 66 -2.48 7.29 -13.94
N TYR A 67 -2.57 6.10 -14.53
CA TYR A 67 -3.82 5.66 -15.13
C TYR A 67 -4.79 5.27 -13.99
N ARG A 68 -6.01 5.81 -14.02
CA ARG A 68 -6.98 5.70 -12.91
C ARG A 68 -7.53 4.28 -12.73
N CYS A 69 -7.61 3.52 -13.82
CA CYS A 69 -8.08 2.14 -13.79
C CYS A 69 -6.94 1.14 -13.68
N ASN A 70 -7.27 -0.10 -13.35
CA ASN A 70 -6.29 -1.18 -13.51
C ASN A 70 -6.02 -1.42 -14.99
N ALA A 71 -4.87 -2.01 -15.31
CA ALA A 71 -4.62 -2.52 -16.64
C ALA A 71 -5.75 -3.48 -17.08
N GLY A 72 -6.12 -3.42 -18.36
CA GLY A 72 -7.26 -4.18 -18.91
C GLY A 72 -8.60 -3.46 -18.89
N GLN A 73 -8.75 -2.43 -18.05
CA GLN A 73 -9.99 -1.66 -17.94
C GLN A 73 -9.93 -0.36 -18.72
N VAL A 74 -11.10 0.12 -19.14
CA VAL A 74 -11.26 1.39 -19.85
C VAL A 74 -11.93 2.38 -18.92
N PHE A 75 -11.36 3.57 -18.81
CA PHE A 75 -11.98 4.66 -18.06
C PHE A 75 -13.11 5.29 -18.88
N GLN A 76 -14.30 5.39 -18.30
CA GLN A 76 -15.48 5.99 -18.92
C GLN A 76 -16.33 6.68 -17.84
N ASP A 77 -16.58 7.99 -18.03
CA ASP A 77 -17.51 8.79 -17.22
C ASP A 77 -17.31 8.66 -15.69
N GLY A 78 -16.07 8.76 -15.22
CA GLY A 78 -15.74 8.64 -13.79
C GLY A 78 -15.50 7.21 -13.31
N GLU A 79 -15.83 6.20 -14.13
CA GLU A 79 -15.76 4.79 -13.76
C GLU A 79 -14.75 4.01 -14.62
N CYS A 80 -14.46 2.78 -14.20
CA CYS A 80 -13.59 1.86 -14.92
C CYS A 80 -14.40 0.65 -15.36
N VAL A 81 -14.61 0.55 -16.67
CA VAL A 81 -15.44 -0.48 -17.31
C VAL A 81 -14.54 -1.65 -17.75
N GLY A 82 -15.09 -2.86 -17.66
CA GLY A 82 -14.39 -4.10 -17.98
C GLY A 82 -13.68 -4.72 -16.77
N GLU A 83 -12.94 -5.80 -17.02
CA GLU A 83 -12.25 -6.54 -15.98
C GLU A 83 -10.77 -6.14 -15.90
N ALA A 84 -10.24 -6.09 -14.67
CA ALA A 84 -8.82 -5.91 -14.47
C ALA A 84 -8.07 -7.16 -14.94
N LEU A 85 -7.07 -6.97 -15.78
CA LEU A 85 -6.15 -8.05 -16.17
C LEU A 85 -5.30 -8.45 -14.97
N GLU A 86 -5.16 -9.76 -14.79
CA GLU A 86 -4.26 -10.37 -13.82
C GLU A 86 -3.26 -11.19 -14.63
N LEU A 87 -2.02 -10.72 -14.69
CA LEU A 87 -0.99 -11.28 -15.57
C LEU A 87 0.24 -11.66 -14.76
N ASN A 88 1.04 -12.57 -15.32
CA ASN A 88 2.36 -12.81 -14.78
C ASN A 88 3.25 -11.57 -14.97
N TRP A 89 4.34 -11.47 -14.22
CA TRP A 89 5.12 -10.23 -14.17
C TRP A 89 5.73 -9.84 -15.53
N THR A 90 6.14 -10.83 -16.33
CA THR A 90 6.73 -10.60 -17.66
C THR A 90 5.66 -10.14 -18.65
N GLU A 91 4.47 -10.72 -18.60
CA GLU A 91 3.32 -10.34 -19.41
C GLU A 91 2.82 -8.94 -19.04
N ALA A 92 2.73 -8.60 -17.75
CA ALA A 92 2.34 -7.27 -17.30
C ALA A 92 3.27 -6.17 -17.84
N GLN A 93 4.58 -6.43 -17.84
CA GLN A 93 5.55 -5.51 -18.46
C GLN A 93 5.39 -5.42 -19.98
N SER A 94 5.05 -6.52 -20.65
CA SER A 94 4.82 -6.56 -22.09
C SER A 94 3.57 -5.77 -22.47
N TYR A 95 2.48 -5.97 -21.72
CA TYR A 95 1.24 -5.19 -21.84
C TYR A 95 1.52 -3.69 -21.72
N ALA A 96 2.31 -3.27 -20.73
CA ALA A 96 2.62 -1.84 -20.55
C ALA A 96 3.38 -1.23 -21.74
N ARG A 97 4.29 -2.00 -22.38
CA ARG A 97 4.99 -1.57 -23.60
C ARG A 97 4.04 -1.45 -24.78
N GLU A 98 3.15 -2.41 -24.98
CA GLU A 98 2.15 -2.37 -26.05
C GLU A 98 1.16 -1.22 -25.85
N PHE A 99 0.67 -1.02 -24.62
CA PHE A 99 -0.17 0.10 -24.25
C PHE A 99 0.52 1.45 -24.47
N SER A 100 1.84 1.51 -24.24
CA SER A 100 2.62 2.71 -24.55
C SER A 100 2.65 3.01 -26.04
N ALA A 101 2.90 1.98 -26.86
CA ALA A 101 2.96 2.11 -28.31
C ALA A 101 1.61 2.53 -28.90
N SER A 102 0.50 1.97 -28.40
CA SER A 102 -0.84 2.30 -28.90
C SER A 102 -1.32 3.69 -28.49
N SER A 103 -1.00 4.12 -27.27
CA SER A 103 -1.43 5.43 -26.76
C SER A 103 -0.51 6.59 -27.14
N GLY A 104 0.69 6.32 -27.65
CA GLY A 104 1.70 7.34 -27.97
C GLY A 104 2.31 8.02 -26.73
N LYS A 105 2.10 7.47 -25.54
CA LYS A 105 2.64 7.97 -24.27
C LYS A 105 3.42 6.85 -23.57
N ASN A 106 4.52 7.19 -22.93
CA ASN A 106 5.33 6.20 -22.22
C ASN A 106 4.65 5.76 -20.92
N TRP A 107 4.08 4.56 -20.93
CA TRP A 107 3.43 3.90 -19.81
C TRP A 107 4.23 2.68 -19.35
N ARG A 108 4.28 2.48 -18.04
CA ARG A 108 4.98 1.35 -17.45
C ARG A 108 4.32 0.94 -16.14
N LEU A 109 4.70 -0.24 -15.66
CA LEU A 109 4.42 -0.60 -14.27
C LEU A 109 5.05 0.44 -13.34
N PRO A 110 4.39 0.78 -12.22
CA PRO A 110 4.97 1.62 -11.21
C PRO A 110 6.15 0.94 -10.55
N GLU A 111 7.16 1.71 -10.18
CA GLU A 111 8.21 1.24 -9.28
C GLU A 111 7.64 1.01 -7.88
N TYR A 112 8.30 0.14 -7.15
CA TYR A 112 7.91 -0.27 -5.82
C TYR A 112 7.78 0.93 -4.89
N TRP A 113 8.74 1.88 -4.93
CA TRP A 113 8.63 3.09 -4.12
C TRP A 113 7.42 3.95 -4.52
N GLN A 114 7.05 4.01 -5.80
CA GLN A 114 5.88 4.77 -6.27
C GLN A 114 4.60 4.16 -5.69
N MET A 115 4.50 2.83 -5.73
CA MET A 115 3.40 2.11 -5.08
C MET A 115 3.35 2.37 -3.57
N ARG A 116 4.50 2.41 -2.89
CA ARG A 116 4.59 2.70 -1.44
C ARG A 116 4.27 4.14 -1.08
N GLU A 117 4.56 5.10 -1.96
CA GLU A 117 4.18 6.50 -1.81
C GLU A 117 2.69 6.73 -2.12
N LEU A 118 2.09 5.90 -2.97
CA LEU A 118 0.66 5.92 -3.25
C LEU A 118 -0.18 5.46 -2.04
N GLN A 119 0.35 4.57 -1.20
CA GLN A 119 -0.37 4.04 -0.04
C GLN A 119 -0.64 5.11 1.03
N ARG A 120 -1.81 4.98 1.66
CA ARG A 120 -2.24 5.73 2.83
C ARG A 120 -1.85 5.00 4.11
N PHE A 121 -1.70 5.76 5.20
CA PHE A 121 -1.40 5.22 6.53
C PHE A 121 -2.48 5.55 7.57
N ASP A 122 -3.43 6.40 7.21
CA ASP A 122 -4.52 6.87 8.04
C ASP A 122 -5.83 6.10 7.82
N CYS A 123 -5.88 5.24 6.80
CA CYS A 123 -7.01 4.35 6.52
C CYS A 123 -6.55 3.06 5.80
N ILE A 124 -7.44 2.06 5.75
CA ILE A 124 -7.21 0.74 5.14
C ILE A 124 -8.37 0.32 4.22
N SER A 125 -8.22 -0.79 3.49
CA SER A 125 -9.29 -1.47 2.75
C SER A 125 -9.98 -0.68 1.62
N PRO A 126 -9.29 -0.43 0.47
CA PRO A 126 -7.86 -0.46 0.26
C PRO A 126 -7.22 0.84 0.78
N ALA A 127 -5.96 0.78 1.22
CA ALA A 127 -5.17 1.92 1.70
C ALA A 127 -4.73 2.86 0.57
N ILE A 128 -5.64 3.24 -0.35
CA ILE A 128 -5.42 4.09 -1.51
C ILE A 128 -6.60 5.08 -1.61
N ASP A 129 -6.40 6.24 -2.24
CA ASP A 129 -7.49 7.19 -2.52
C ASP A 129 -8.42 6.64 -3.62
N THR A 130 -9.50 5.96 -3.23
CA THR A 130 -10.45 5.33 -4.15
C THR A 130 -11.22 6.31 -5.01
N ARG A 131 -11.21 7.61 -4.70
CA ARG A 131 -11.81 8.65 -5.56
C ARG A 131 -10.98 8.89 -6.81
N ALA A 132 -9.66 8.88 -6.65
CA ALA A 132 -8.72 8.95 -7.78
C ALA A 132 -8.61 7.61 -8.53
N PHE A 133 -8.70 6.49 -7.80
CA PHE A 133 -8.51 5.12 -8.30
C PHE A 133 -9.75 4.25 -8.04
N PRO A 134 -10.86 4.43 -8.78
CA PRO A 134 -12.16 3.84 -8.45
C PRO A 134 -12.19 2.31 -8.55
N ALA A 135 -11.35 1.70 -9.39
CA ALA A 135 -11.33 0.25 -9.58
C ALA A 135 -10.25 -0.50 -8.79
N VAL A 136 -9.51 0.15 -7.90
CA VAL A 136 -8.45 -0.55 -7.18
C VAL A 136 -9.01 -1.66 -6.29
N LYS A 137 -8.51 -2.88 -6.48
CA LYS A 137 -8.93 -4.07 -5.74
C LYS A 137 -8.07 -4.24 -4.47
N ILE A 138 -8.59 -4.99 -3.50
CA ILE A 138 -7.81 -5.46 -2.35
C ILE A 138 -7.03 -6.70 -2.79
N SER A 139 -5.81 -6.52 -3.29
CA SER A 139 -4.93 -7.58 -3.80
C SER A 139 -3.47 -7.16 -3.74
N HIS A 140 -2.57 -8.06 -4.12
CA HIS A 140 -1.18 -7.73 -4.42
C HIS A 140 -1.11 -7.13 -5.83
N TYR A 141 -0.47 -5.98 -5.95
CA TYR A 141 -0.27 -5.31 -7.24
C TYR A 141 1.19 -5.36 -7.64
N TRP A 142 1.46 -5.71 -8.90
CA TRP A 142 2.84 -5.73 -9.40
C TRP A 142 3.49 -4.36 -9.34
N SER A 143 4.78 -4.36 -8.96
CA SER A 143 5.70 -3.27 -9.26
C SER A 143 6.68 -3.70 -10.36
N ARG A 144 7.37 -2.72 -10.95
CA ARG A 144 8.43 -2.92 -11.93
C ARG A 144 9.71 -3.52 -11.34
N ASP A 145 9.87 -3.50 -10.03
CA ASP A 145 11.13 -3.87 -9.39
C ASP A 145 11.28 -5.40 -9.32
N GLU A 146 12.46 -5.88 -9.70
CA GLU A 146 12.86 -7.26 -9.50
C GLU A 146 13.37 -7.48 -8.07
N HIS A 147 13.36 -8.74 -7.63
CA HIS A 147 14.02 -9.09 -6.39
C HIS A 147 15.54 -9.07 -6.56
N ILE A 148 16.26 -8.46 -5.62
CA ILE A 148 17.71 -8.22 -5.70
C ILE A 148 18.53 -9.51 -5.87
N PHE A 149 18.08 -10.61 -5.27
CA PHE A 149 18.82 -11.88 -5.24
C PHE A 149 18.19 -13.01 -6.07
N SER A 150 17.05 -12.77 -6.74
CA SER A 150 16.34 -13.85 -7.43
C SER A 150 15.63 -13.36 -8.68
N GLU A 151 16.04 -13.90 -9.83
CA GLU A 151 15.42 -13.61 -11.13
C GLU A 151 13.99 -14.15 -11.27
N ARG A 152 13.59 -15.09 -10.39
CA ARG A 152 12.26 -15.70 -10.37
C ARG A 152 11.25 -14.95 -9.52
N MET A 153 11.72 -13.96 -8.75
CA MET A 153 10.91 -13.19 -7.82
C MET A 153 10.86 -11.72 -8.23
N SER A 154 9.78 -11.05 -7.85
CA SER A 154 9.59 -9.61 -8.06
C SER A 154 8.81 -9.01 -6.88
N CYS A 155 8.74 -7.68 -6.84
CA CYS A 155 8.04 -6.95 -5.81
C CYS A 155 6.58 -6.65 -6.18
N SER A 156 5.73 -6.75 -5.17
CA SER A 156 4.32 -6.37 -5.19
C SER A 156 3.98 -5.54 -3.96
N VAL A 157 2.85 -4.83 -4.00
CA VAL A 157 2.29 -4.13 -2.84
C VAL A 157 0.86 -4.59 -2.59
N TYR A 158 0.60 -5.05 -1.38
CA TYR A 158 -0.73 -5.45 -0.90
C TYR A 158 -1.54 -4.23 -0.49
N THR A 159 -2.59 -3.94 -1.26
CA THR A 159 -3.35 -2.69 -1.17
C THR A 159 -4.26 -2.60 0.05
N PHE A 160 -4.51 -3.67 0.81
CA PHE A 160 -5.33 -3.58 2.02
C PHE A 160 -4.77 -2.57 3.04
N LYS A 161 -3.45 -2.61 3.26
CA LYS A 161 -2.74 -1.79 4.26
C LYS A 161 -1.40 -1.24 3.76
N GLY A 162 -1.11 -1.39 2.47
CA GLY A 162 0.12 -0.90 1.84
C GLY A 162 1.40 -1.67 2.23
N GLN A 163 1.26 -2.94 2.59
CA GLN A 163 2.41 -3.80 2.88
C GLN A 163 3.09 -4.18 1.56
N GLY A 164 4.42 -4.09 1.50
CA GLY A 164 5.15 -4.57 0.34
C GLY A 164 5.58 -6.01 0.50
N PHE A 165 5.81 -6.69 -0.62
CA PHE A 165 6.22 -8.08 -0.65
C PHE A 165 7.13 -8.33 -1.86
N CYS A 166 8.43 -8.57 -1.63
CA CYS A 166 9.43 -8.74 -2.68
C CYS A 166 9.76 -10.20 -3.02
N TRP A 167 9.11 -11.15 -2.35
CA TRP A 167 9.25 -12.59 -2.58
C TRP A 167 8.10 -13.16 -3.43
N GLN A 168 7.51 -12.32 -4.29
CA GLN A 168 6.41 -12.74 -5.16
C GLN A 168 6.94 -13.48 -6.38
N ARG A 169 6.46 -14.72 -6.61
CA ARG A 169 6.83 -15.49 -7.80
C ARG A 169 6.37 -14.77 -9.07
N LYS A 170 7.27 -14.55 -10.03
CA LYS A 170 6.94 -13.89 -11.30
C LYS A 170 5.86 -14.62 -12.12
N THR A 171 5.62 -15.91 -11.85
CA THR A 171 4.56 -16.72 -12.46
C THR A 171 3.17 -16.49 -11.86
N ALA A 172 3.06 -15.75 -10.75
CA ALA A 172 1.75 -15.43 -10.18
C ALA A 172 1.01 -14.43 -11.07
N GLU A 173 -0.29 -14.62 -11.24
CA GLU A 173 -1.15 -13.68 -11.95
C GLU A 173 -1.65 -12.64 -10.95
N LEU A 174 -1.26 -11.39 -11.16
CA LEU A 174 -1.65 -10.28 -10.27
C LEU A 174 -2.12 -9.08 -11.09
N PRO A 175 -3.04 -8.27 -10.55
CA PRO A 175 -3.38 -6.98 -11.14
C PRO A 175 -2.22 -6.00 -11.07
N PHE A 176 -2.25 -4.97 -11.92
CA PHE A 176 -1.23 -3.95 -11.96
C PHE A 176 -1.79 -2.61 -12.45
N MET A 177 -1.09 -1.55 -12.03
CA MET A 177 -1.38 -0.17 -12.43
C MET A 177 -0.38 0.28 -13.48
N LEU A 178 -0.71 1.38 -14.17
CA LEU A 178 0.18 2.04 -15.12
C LEU A 178 0.50 3.45 -14.68
N VAL A 179 1.77 3.82 -14.85
CA VAL A 179 2.26 5.17 -14.61
C VAL A 179 3.02 5.70 -15.81
N SER A 180 3.00 7.01 -15.95
CA SER A 180 3.86 7.77 -16.85
C SER A 180 4.51 8.88 -16.05
N ASP A 181 5.84 8.90 -16.04
CA ASP A 181 6.58 9.45 -14.91
C ASP A 181 7.90 10.13 -15.32
N GLU A 182 7.94 10.69 -16.52
CA GLU A 182 9.11 11.40 -17.09
C GLU A 182 9.71 12.45 -16.15
N ASN A 183 8.90 13.05 -15.28
CA ASN A 183 9.30 14.09 -14.31
C ASN A 183 9.09 13.67 -12.85
N ALA A 184 9.12 12.37 -12.55
CA ALA A 184 8.83 11.85 -11.21
C ALA A 184 9.82 12.31 -10.14
N GLU A 185 9.31 12.72 -8.99
CA GLU A 185 10.09 13.09 -7.82
C GLU A 185 9.91 12.07 -6.70
N ARG A 186 11.01 11.41 -6.30
CA ARG A 186 11.03 10.57 -5.12
C ARG A 186 11.23 11.44 -3.88
N ILE A 187 10.22 11.47 -3.01
CA ILE A 187 10.29 12.19 -1.74
C ILE A 187 11.27 11.47 -0.80
N LYS A 188 12.44 12.07 -0.56
CA LYS A 188 13.41 11.56 0.41
C LYS A 188 13.06 12.07 1.81
N PHE A 189 12.03 11.51 2.44
CA PHE A 189 11.82 11.74 3.87
C PHE A 189 12.73 10.78 4.66
N LEU A 190 13.70 11.31 5.41
CA LEU A 190 14.72 10.57 6.16
C LEU A 190 14.15 9.53 7.16
N GLY A 191 12.84 9.51 7.43
CA GLY A 191 12.15 8.52 8.26
C GLY A 191 11.61 7.28 7.55
N ARG A 192 11.72 7.16 6.22
CA ARG A 192 11.15 6.03 5.44
C ARG A 192 12.17 4.94 5.06
N VAL A 193 13.47 5.17 5.28
CA VAL A 193 14.58 4.27 4.94
C VAL A 193 14.46 2.91 5.63
N GLN A 194 13.88 2.87 6.83
CA GLN A 194 13.76 1.64 7.61
C GLN A 194 12.76 0.62 7.01
N ARG A 195 11.81 1.08 6.19
CA ARG A 195 10.69 0.23 5.72
C ARG A 195 11.03 -0.60 4.49
N VAL A 196 11.88 -0.07 3.61
CA VAL A 196 12.32 -0.78 2.40
C VAL A 196 13.13 -2.02 2.76
N LEU A 197 14.07 -1.90 3.73
CA LEU A 197 14.85 -3.05 4.20
C LEU A 197 13.97 -4.12 4.86
N ILE A 198 12.95 -3.74 5.63
CA ILE A 198 12.04 -4.70 6.30
C ILE A 198 11.28 -5.54 5.28
N ASP A 199 10.78 -4.93 4.19
CA ASP A 199 10.01 -5.67 3.17
C ASP A 199 10.90 -6.51 2.22
N PHE A 200 12.22 -6.32 2.26
CA PHE A 200 13.19 -7.21 1.59
C PHE A 200 13.56 -8.42 2.45
N PHE A 201 13.61 -8.27 3.78
CA PHE A 201 14.03 -9.35 4.69
C PHE A 201 12.88 -10.16 5.30
N ASN A 202 11.62 -9.76 5.08
CA ASN A 202 10.40 -10.51 5.46
C ASN A 202 9.71 -11.17 4.27
#